data_AF-A0A5Q4EMD2-F1
#
_entry.id   AF-A0A5Q4EMD2-F1
#
_cell.length_a   1.000
_cell.length_b   1.000
_cell.length_c   1.000
_cell.angle_alpha   90.00
_cell.angle_beta   90.00
_cell.angle_gamma   90.00
#
_symmetry.space_group_name_H-M   'P 1'
#
loop_
_entity.id
_entity.type
_entity.pdbx_description
1 polymer ?
#
loop_
_entity_poly.entity_id
_entity_poly.type
_entity_poly.pdbx_seq_one_letter_code
_entity_poly.pdbx_strand_id
1 'polypeptide(L)'
;MIYNFRIDRSEAEAIASRIRNDGILSQGWGGGSPGDLDLRRDDFVQKCAQRYDLTSERVPNNLARIRELKRGDVLVTPHMPEYGKVAMHVVADDFPDCYEHLTNDDTHQNHRLRISKSFGMGGNVSIRCLALTTWYSKIQWLRYPVLPIPQYETGFRGVMDKLSDEPTYNYSESSIVDYLEKLRGELAAKIRDDLKGIRPSATGISFESICVRLLESAGYSIVRRNCYDSEGGDADFVCTRSRAEVSPFELGESLLCVQVKKHEGTTGKHAVEQVIGIMKSNPGADGCVMALADSFDGDAIAIAEKNGICLITGDLVCGLLMAELVSGLKVTA
;
A
#
# COMPACT_ATOMS: atom_id res chain seq x y z
N MET A 1 -13.24 -15.71 -3.81
CA MET A 1 -12.08 -15.99 -4.67
C MET A 1 -12.00 -14.92 -5.75
N ILE A 2 -10.82 -14.69 -6.32
CA ILE A 2 -10.63 -13.76 -7.44
C ILE A 2 -9.98 -14.45 -8.64
N TYR A 3 -10.45 -14.12 -9.84
CA TYR A 3 -10.02 -14.72 -11.09
C TYR A 3 -9.66 -13.64 -12.11
N ASN A 4 -8.57 -13.83 -12.83
CA ASN A 4 -8.33 -13.11 -14.07
C ASN A 4 -9.25 -13.72 -15.14
N PHE A 5 -10.11 -12.88 -15.71
CA PHE A 5 -11.13 -13.27 -16.66
C PHE A 5 -10.86 -12.61 -18.02
N ARG A 6 -10.59 -13.44 -19.04
CA ARG A 6 -10.30 -12.94 -20.39
C ARG A 6 -11.57 -12.85 -21.23
N ILE A 7 -11.87 -11.65 -21.68
CA ILE A 7 -12.88 -11.42 -22.70
C ILE A 7 -12.27 -11.48 -24.11
N ASP A 8 -13.14 -11.60 -25.11
CA ASP A 8 -12.77 -11.22 -26.46
C ASP A 8 -12.68 -9.69 -26.57
N ARG A 9 -11.52 -9.19 -27.01
CA ARG A 9 -11.28 -7.74 -27.07
C ARG A 9 -11.88 -7.12 -28.32
N SER A 10 -12.13 -7.88 -29.39
CA SER A 10 -12.84 -7.32 -30.55
C SER A 10 -14.28 -6.96 -30.20
N GLU A 11 -14.87 -7.68 -29.24
CA GLU A 11 -16.23 -7.48 -28.76
C GLU A 11 -16.34 -6.62 -27.50
N ALA A 12 -15.25 -5.93 -27.09
CA ALA A 12 -15.18 -5.24 -25.79
C ALA A 12 -16.34 -4.24 -25.59
N GLU A 13 -16.73 -3.50 -26.62
CA GLU A 13 -17.84 -2.54 -26.56
C GLU A 13 -19.19 -3.24 -26.35
N ALA A 14 -19.45 -4.32 -27.09
CA ALA A 14 -20.67 -5.11 -26.96
C ALA A 14 -20.77 -5.75 -25.56
N ILE A 15 -19.65 -6.30 -25.06
CA ILE A 15 -19.57 -6.87 -23.72
C ILE A 15 -19.77 -5.78 -22.65
N ALA A 16 -19.16 -4.61 -22.81
CA ALA A 16 -19.33 -3.49 -21.88
C ALA A 16 -20.78 -2.98 -21.84
N SER A 17 -21.44 -2.93 -23.00
CA SER A 17 -22.87 -2.59 -23.10
C SER A 17 -23.74 -3.61 -22.35
N ARG A 18 -23.51 -4.90 -22.58
CA ARG A 18 -24.22 -6.00 -21.92
C ARG A 18 -24.04 -6.00 -20.40
N ILE A 19 -22.83 -5.73 -19.92
CA ILE A 19 -22.55 -5.57 -18.49
C ILE A 19 -23.37 -4.43 -17.89
N ARG A 20 -23.43 -3.28 -18.57
CA ARG A 20 -24.12 -2.07 -18.07
C ARG A 20 -25.64 -2.22 -18.09
N ASN A 21 -26.18 -2.83 -19.13
CA ASN A 21 -27.63 -2.89 -19.34
C ASN A 21 -28.26 -4.11 -18.68
N ASP A 22 -27.58 -5.27 -18.74
CA ASP A 22 -28.18 -6.56 -18.41
C ASP A 22 -27.50 -7.23 -17.19
N GLY A 23 -26.38 -6.70 -16.71
CA GLY A 23 -25.60 -7.34 -15.65
C GLY A 23 -25.03 -8.70 -16.08
N ILE A 24 -24.65 -8.82 -17.35
CA ILE A 24 -24.11 -10.06 -17.93
C ILE A 24 -22.71 -9.82 -18.48
N LEU A 25 -21.73 -10.54 -17.92
CA LEU A 25 -20.39 -10.68 -18.47
C LEU A 25 -20.36 -11.90 -19.40
N SER A 26 -19.59 -11.86 -20.48
CA SER A 26 -19.52 -12.96 -21.43
C SER A 26 -18.11 -13.37 -21.80
N GLN A 27 -17.96 -14.61 -22.27
CA GLN A 27 -16.72 -15.19 -22.74
C GLN A 27 -16.95 -16.05 -23.98
N GLY A 28 -15.95 -16.06 -24.86
CA GLY A 28 -15.96 -16.89 -26.07
C GLY A 28 -15.66 -18.37 -25.79
N TRP A 29 -15.50 -19.16 -26.85
CA TRP A 29 -15.25 -20.62 -26.86
C TRP A 29 -16.49 -21.52 -26.73
N GLY A 30 -17.69 -20.98 -26.95
CA GLY A 30 -18.93 -21.78 -26.90
C GLY A 30 -19.30 -22.51 -28.19
N GLY A 31 -18.47 -22.46 -29.23
CA GLY A 31 -18.65 -23.24 -30.46
C GLY A 31 -19.75 -22.76 -31.42
N GLY A 32 -20.61 -21.83 -30.99
CA GLY A 32 -21.78 -21.35 -31.75
C GLY A 32 -22.80 -22.45 -32.05
N SER A 33 -23.77 -22.15 -32.93
CA SER A 33 -24.87 -23.06 -33.29
C SER A 33 -24.43 -24.48 -33.70
N PRO A 34 -23.31 -24.68 -34.45
CA PRO A 34 -22.84 -26.03 -34.81
C PRO A 34 -22.05 -26.75 -33.70
N GLY A 35 -21.59 -26.03 -32.68
CA GLY A 35 -20.67 -26.55 -31.66
C GLY A 35 -21.32 -26.88 -30.31
N ASP A 36 -22.35 -26.12 -29.91
CA ASP A 36 -23.09 -26.24 -28.64
C ASP A 36 -22.19 -26.69 -27.46
N LEU A 37 -21.13 -25.92 -27.21
CA LEU A 37 -20.14 -26.24 -26.18
C LEU A 37 -20.62 -25.73 -24.83
N ASP A 38 -21.74 -26.25 -24.33
CA ASP A 38 -22.27 -25.89 -23.03
C ASP A 38 -21.40 -26.47 -21.89
N LEU A 39 -20.91 -25.58 -21.01
CA LEU A 39 -20.14 -25.93 -19.83
C LEU A 39 -20.87 -26.84 -18.84
N ARG A 40 -22.20 -26.95 -18.88
CA ARG A 40 -22.95 -27.89 -18.03
C ARG A 40 -22.78 -29.35 -18.43
N ARG A 41 -22.21 -29.62 -19.61
CA ARG A 41 -22.02 -30.97 -20.13
C ARG A 41 -20.70 -31.57 -19.68
N ASP A 42 -20.69 -32.83 -19.24
CA ASP A 42 -19.46 -33.50 -18.80
C ASP A 42 -18.43 -33.65 -19.92
N ASP A 43 -18.89 -33.79 -21.17
CA ASP A 43 -18.07 -33.94 -22.38
C ASP A 43 -17.49 -32.62 -22.92
N PHE A 44 -17.74 -31.48 -22.25
CA PHE A 44 -17.35 -30.14 -22.71
C PHE A 44 -15.87 -30.04 -23.08
N VAL A 45 -14.95 -30.51 -22.22
CA VAL A 45 -13.50 -30.33 -22.43
C VAL A 45 -13.05 -31.05 -23.70
N GLN A 46 -13.48 -32.30 -23.86
CA GLN A 46 -13.14 -33.13 -25.02
C GLN A 46 -13.74 -32.54 -26.31
N LYS A 47 -15.01 -32.14 -26.28
CA LYS A 47 -15.67 -31.52 -27.43
C LYS A 47 -15.06 -30.18 -27.83
N CYS A 48 -14.72 -29.35 -26.85
CA CYS A 48 -14.07 -28.07 -27.11
C CYS A 48 -12.69 -28.28 -27.74
N ALA A 49 -11.89 -29.22 -27.21
CA ALA A 49 -10.59 -29.56 -27.79
C ALA A 49 -10.71 -30.06 -29.24
N GLN A 50 -11.67 -30.93 -29.53
CA GLN A 50 -11.94 -31.43 -30.89
C GLN A 50 -12.43 -30.31 -31.83
N ARG A 51 -13.37 -29.49 -31.38
CA ARG A 51 -14.01 -28.43 -32.18
C ARG A 51 -13.05 -27.34 -32.63
N TYR A 52 -12.03 -27.06 -31.82
CA TYR A 52 -11.02 -26.03 -32.06
C TYR A 52 -9.64 -26.62 -32.41
N ASP A 53 -9.55 -27.94 -32.66
CA ASP A 53 -8.32 -28.65 -33.00
C ASP A 53 -7.13 -28.31 -32.06
N LEU A 54 -7.41 -28.33 -30.75
CA LEU A 54 -6.44 -27.92 -29.73
C LEU A 54 -5.44 -29.04 -29.45
N THR A 55 -4.15 -28.70 -29.50
CA THR A 55 -3.05 -29.61 -29.11
C THR A 55 -2.97 -29.87 -27.60
N SER A 56 -3.77 -29.16 -26.80
CA SER A 56 -3.80 -29.27 -25.35
C SER A 56 -5.17 -28.90 -24.79
N GLU A 57 -5.61 -29.62 -23.75
CA GLU A 57 -6.84 -29.33 -23.03
C GLU A 57 -6.70 -28.20 -22.00
N ARG A 58 -5.55 -27.51 -21.90
CA ARG A 58 -5.34 -26.47 -20.88
C ARG A 58 -6.31 -25.30 -20.98
N VAL A 59 -6.66 -24.88 -22.20
CA VAL A 59 -7.63 -23.81 -22.45
C VAL A 59 -9.04 -24.24 -22.02
N PRO A 60 -9.61 -25.35 -22.53
CA PRO A 60 -10.94 -25.79 -22.10
C PRO A 60 -11.00 -26.16 -20.62
N ASN A 61 -9.96 -26.75 -20.04
CA ASN A 61 -9.91 -27.00 -18.59
C ASN A 61 -9.95 -25.70 -17.77
N ASN A 62 -9.26 -24.64 -18.21
CA ASN A 62 -9.35 -23.35 -17.51
C ASN A 62 -10.72 -22.68 -17.73
N LEU A 63 -11.32 -22.81 -18.91
CA LEU A 63 -12.68 -22.32 -19.12
C LEU A 63 -13.69 -23.07 -18.24
N ALA A 64 -13.51 -24.38 -18.05
CA ALA A 64 -14.35 -25.22 -17.20
C ALA A 64 -14.35 -24.80 -15.72
N ARG A 65 -13.39 -23.99 -15.27
CA ARG A 65 -13.39 -23.39 -13.92
C ARG A 65 -14.58 -22.47 -13.66
N ILE A 66 -15.32 -22.05 -14.69
CA ILE A 66 -16.63 -21.40 -14.50
C ILE A 66 -17.55 -22.26 -13.62
N ARG A 67 -17.43 -23.59 -13.68
CA ARG A 67 -18.17 -24.52 -12.80
C ARG A 67 -17.87 -24.36 -11.31
N GLU A 68 -16.73 -23.76 -10.98
CA GLU A 68 -16.24 -23.55 -9.62
C GLU A 68 -16.69 -22.21 -9.03
N LEU A 69 -17.30 -21.33 -9.84
CA LEU A 69 -17.69 -19.98 -9.43
C LEU A 69 -18.81 -20.01 -8.39
N LYS A 70 -18.64 -19.17 -7.37
CA LYS A 70 -19.61 -18.95 -6.30
C LYS A 70 -20.06 -17.49 -6.25
N ARG A 71 -21.22 -17.26 -5.65
CA ARG A 71 -21.69 -15.91 -5.31
C ARG A 71 -20.60 -15.16 -4.55
N GLY A 72 -20.33 -13.93 -4.99
CA GLY A 72 -19.34 -13.07 -4.36
C GLY A 72 -17.89 -13.28 -4.84
N ASP A 73 -17.64 -14.27 -5.71
CA ASP A 73 -16.36 -14.34 -6.42
C ASP A 73 -16.18 -13.13 -7.34
N VAL A 74 -14.93 -12.75 -7.59
CA VAL A 74 -14.57 -11.56 -8.37
C VAL A 74 -13.90 -11.96 -9.67
N LEU A 75 -14.43 -11.48 -10.79
CA LEU A 75 -13.89 -11.63 -12.13
C LEU A 75 -13.20 -10.33 -12.55
N VAL A 76 -11.88 -10.37 -12.72
CA VAL A 76 -11.05 -9.23 -13.13
C VAL A 76 -10.86 -9.25 -14.62
N THR A 77 -11.37 -8.24 -15.31
CA THR A 77 -11.29 -8.12 -16.77
C THR A 77 -10.31 -7.01 -17.15
N PRO A 78 -9.08 -7.34 -17.60
CA PRO A 78 -8.14 -6.34 -18.07
C PRO A 78 -8.57 -5.74 -19.41
N HIS A 79 -8.16 -4.49 -19.65
CA HIS A 79 -8.51 -3.69 -20.82
C HIS A 79 -10.03 -3.51 -21.01
N MET A 80 -10.75 -3.34 -19.90
CA MET A 80 -12.18 -3.05 -19.85
C MET A 80 -12.42 -1.83 -18.94
N PRO A 81 -13.26 -0.85 -19.33
CA PRO A 81 -14.02 -0.75 -20.57
C PRO A 81 -13.18 -0.43 -21.81
N GLU A 82 -11.93 -0.01 -21.62
CA GLU A 82 -11.03 0.41 -22.69
C GLU A 82 -9.59 -0.04 -22.42
N TYR A 83 -8.71 0.11 -23.42
CA TYR A 83 -7.33 -0.31 -23.32
C TYR A 83 -6.58 0.44 -22.19
N GLY A 84 -5.92 -0.31 -21.31
CA GLY A 84 -5.17 0.28 -20.19
C GLY A 84 -5.99 0.40 -18.91
N LYS A 85 -7.29 0.06 -18.95
CA LYS A 85 -8.18 0.04 -17.78
C LYS A 85 -8.48 -1.37 -17.31
N VAL A 86 -9.08 -1.50 -16.14
CA VAL A 86 -9.56 -2.79 -15.61
C VAL A 86 -10.92 -2.65 -14.96
N ALA A 87 -11.76 -3.65 -15.18
CA ALA A 87 -13.03 -3.81 -14.51
C ALA A 87 -13.01 -5.03 -13.59
N MET A 88 -13.77 -4.97 -12.50
CA MET A 88 -13.97 -6.08 -11.57
C MET A 88 -15.46 -6.36 -11.44
N HIS A 89 -15.86 -7.61 -11.61
CA HIS A 89 -17.27 -8.01 -11.61
C HIS A 89 -17.52 -9.04 -10.53
N VAL A 90 -18.55 -8.83 -9.70
CA VAL A 90 -18.94 -9.73 -8.62
C VAL A 90 -19.96 -10.72 -9.16
N VAL A 91 -19.69 -12.02 -9.02
CA VAL A 91 -20.59 -13.10 -9.46
C VAL A 91 -21.88 -13.06 -8.63
N ALA A 92 -23.03 -13.15 -9.30
CA ALA A 92 -24.34 -12.99 -8.67
C ALA A 92 -24.79 -14.23 -7.86
N ASP A 93 -24.52 -15.43 -8.36
CA ASP A 93 -25.01 -16.71 -7.83
C ASP A 93 -23.94 -17.80 -7.92
N ASP A 94 -24.20 -18.96 -7.31
CA ASP A 94 -23.35 -20.13 -7.48
C ASP A 94 -23.60 -20.75 -8.87
N PHE A 95 -22.59 -21.42 -9.45
CA PHE A 95 -22.83 -22.25 -10.63
C PHE A 95 -23.77 -23.43 -10.27
N PRO A 96 -24.74 -23.81 -11.14
CA PRO A 96 -24.97 -23.35 -12.51
C PRO A 96 -25.83 -22.10 -12.63
N ASP A 97 -26.41 -21.60 -11.55
CA ASP A 97 -27.39 -20.51 -11.60
C ASP A 97 -26.79 -19.20 -12.11
N CYS A 98 -25.51 -18.93 -11.86
CA CYS A 98 -24.85 -17.75 -12.43
C CYS A 98 -24.51 -17.87 -13.92
N TYR A 99 -24.75 -19.01 -14.57
CA TYR A 99 -24.27 -19.29 -15.92
C TYR A 99 -25.39 -19.60 -16.92
N GLU A 100 -25.27 -19.04 -18.12
CA GLU A 100 -26.12 -19.32 -19.27
C GLU A 100 -25.26 -19.63 -20.49
N HIS A 101 -25.67 -20.63 -21.27
CA HIS A 101 -25.12 -20.90 -22.59
C HIS A 101 -26.11 -20.46 -23.67
N LEU A 102 -25.69 -19.55 -24.55
CA LEU A 102 -26.48 -19.21 -25.73
C LEU A 102 -26.00 -19.96 -26.95
N THR A 103 -26.81 -20.89 -27.44
CA THR A 103 -26.48 -21.72 -28.61
C THR A 103 -26.39 -20.90 -29.91
N ASN A 104 -27.20 -19.84 -30.04
CA ASN A 104 -27.23 -18.95 -31.22
C ASN A 104 -26.76 -17.54 -30.83
N ASP A 105 -25.45 -17.39 -30.61
CA ASP A 105 -24.82 -16.08 -30.42
C ASP A 105 -23.84 -15.81 -31.57
N ASP A 106 -24.19 -14.86 -32.43
CA ASP A 106 -23.41 -14.47 -33.61
C ASP A 106 -22.10 -13.77 -33.24
N THR A 107 -21.97 -13.29 -31.99
CA THR A 107 -20.72 -12.69 -31.46
C THR A 107 -19.75 -13.74 -30.90
N HIS A 108 -20.15 -15.02 -30.94
CA HIS A 108 -19.44 -16.13 -30.32
C HIS A 108 -19.17 -15.96 -28.81
N GLN A 109 -19.86 -15.02 -28.14
CA GLN A 109 -19.80 -14.77 -26.69
C GLN A 109 -20.81 -15.63 -25.92
N ASN A 110 -20.88 -16.91 -26.27
CA ASN A 110 -21.95 -17.82 -25.88
C ASN A 110 -21.96 -18.16 -24.37
N HIS A 111 -20.84 -18.06 -23.67
CA HIS A 111 -20.78 -18.28 -22.22
C HIS A 111 -21.09 -16.99 -21.49
N ARG A 112 -22.24 -16.92 -20.84
CA ARG A 112 -22.74 -15.74 -20.15
C ARG A 112 -22.78 -15.97 -18.64
N LEU A 113 -22.34 -14.98 -17.90
CA LEU A 113 -22.24 -14.99 -16.44
C LEU A 113 -23.02 -13.81 -15.86
N ARG A 114 -23.95 -14.12 -14.96
CA ARG A 114 -24.72 -13.12 -14.21
C ARG A 114 -23.83 -12.50 -13.13
N ILE A 115 -23.76 -11.18 -13.11
CA ILE A 115 -22.95 -10.40 -12.17
C ILE A 115 -23.85 -9.45 -11.39
N SER A 116 -23.60 -9.34 -10.08
CA SER A 116 -24.41 -8.51 -9.17
C SER A 116 -23.91 -7.07 -9.11
N LYS A 117 -22.60 -6.86 -9.29
CA LYS A 117 -21.97 -5.54 -9.21
C LYS A 117 -20.74 -5.48 -10.10
N SER A 118 -20.48 -4.32 -10.68
CA SER A 118 -19.26 -4.04 -11.43
C SER A 118 -18.57 -2.79 -10.91
N PHE A 119 -17.24 -2.82 -10.93
CA PHE A 119 -16.35 -1.71 -10.56
C PHE A 119 -15.42 -1.41 -11.73
N GLY A 120 -14.97 -0.15 -11.85
CA GLY A 120 -14.05 0.28 -12.91
C GLY A 120 -14.66 0.43 -14.32
N MET A 121 -15.95 0.15 -14.49
CA MET A 121 -16.66 0.28 -15.77
C MET A 121 -16.79 1.73 -16.28
N GLY A 122 -16.48 2.71 -15.43
CA GLY A 122 -16.35 4.12 -15.83
C GLY A 122 -14.99 4.50 -16.43
N GLY A 123 -14.05 3.55 -16.57
CA GLY A 123 -12.70 3.84 -17.06
C GLY A 123 -11.81 4.53 -16.01
N ASN A 124 -12.22 4.53 -14.76
CA ASN A 124 -11.56 5.20 -13.64
C ASN A 124 -10.52 4.35 -12.91
N VAL A 125 -10.18 3.16 -13.44
CA VAL A 125 -9.15 2.29 -12.86
C VAL A 125 -8.11 1.93 -13.90
N SER A 126 -6.94 2.54 -13.82
CA SER A 126 -5.77 2.19 -14.61
C SER A 126 -5.20 0.85 -14.15
N ILE A 127 -4.81 -0.01 -15.11
CA ILE A 127 -4.03 -1.22 -14.79
C ILE A 127 -2.66 -0.89 -14.20
N ARG A 128 -2.19 0.35 -14.38
CA ARG A 128 -0.89 0.84 -13.91
C ARG A 128 -0.99 1.65 -12.62
N CYS A 129 -2.10 1.57 -11.90
CA CYS A 129 -2.15 2.17 -10.57
C CYS A 129 -1.32 1.35 -9.58
N LEU A 130 -0.85 2.01 -8.53
CA LEU A 130 0.02 1.42 -7.52
C LEU A 130 -0.57 0.15 -6.89
N ALA A 131 -1.88 0.15 -6.63
CA ALA A 131 -2.60 -0.98 -6.04
C ALA A 131 -2.54 -2.27 -6.88
N LEU A 132 -2.39 -2.15 -8.21
CA LEU A 132 -2.49 -3.26 -9.16
C LEU A 132 -1.16 -3.55 -9.88
N THR A 133 -0.08 -2.83 -9.55
CA THR A 133 1.18 -2.89 -10.29
C THR A 133 1.80 -4.29 -10.31
N THR A 134 1.71 -5.04 -9.20
CA THR A 134 2.24 -6.42 -9.11
C THR A 134 1.46 -7.38 -10.00
N TRP A 135 0.14 -7.27 -10.05
CA TRP A 135 -0.71 -8.03 -10.96
C TRP A 135 -0.44 -7.67 -12.43
N TYR A 136 -0.37 -6.37 -12.74
CA TYR A 136 -0.12 -5.90 -14.11
C TYR A 136 1.20 -6.43 -14.67
N SER A 137 2.26 -6.49 -13.86
CA SER A 137 3.55 -7.09 -14.26
C SER A 137 3.45 -8.53 -14.76
N LYS A 138 2.39 -9.25 -14.37
CA LYS A 138 2.13 -10.63 -14.74
C LYS A 138 1.05 -10.81 -15.80
N ILE A 139 0.39 -9.75 -16.25
CA ILE A 139 -0.77 -9.83 -17.16
C ILE A 139 -0.48 -10.65 -18.43
N GLN A 140 0.74 -10.55 -18.97
CA GLN A 140 1.18 -11.31 -20.14
C GLN A 140 1.25 -12.83 -19.92
N TRP A 141 1.33 -13.28 -18.66
CA TRP A 141 1.37 -14.68 -18.25
C TRP A 141 -0.02 -15.21 -17.86
N LEU A 142 -0.98 -14.31 -17.58
CA LEU A 142 -2.37 -14.65 -17.23
C LEU A 142 -3.21 -14.90 -18.50
N ARG A 143 -2.76 -15.85 -19.34
CA ARG A 143 -3.31 -16.09 -20.68
C ARG A 143 -4.54 -16.98 -20.71
N TYR A 144 -4.88 -17.68 -19.64
CA TYR A 144 -6.01 -18.60 -19.64
C TYR A 144 -7.35 -17.86 -19.52
N PRO A 145 -8.47 -18.43 -20.03
CA PRO A 145 -9.78 -17.79 -20.03
C PRO A 145 -10.26 -17.37 -18.63
N VAL A 146 -10.16 -18.30 -17.67
CA VAL A 146 -10.47 -18.07 -16.25
C VAL A 146 -9.30 -18.62 -15.45
N LEU A 147 -8.59 -17.76 -14.72
CA LEU A 147 -7.39 -18.13 -13.98
C LEU A 147 -7.47 -17.61 -12.54
N PRO A 148 -7.46 -18.47 -11.51
CA PRO A 148 -7.43 -18.02 -10.13
C PRO A 148 -6.17 -17.19 -9.85
N ILE A 149 -6.35 -16.07 -9.16
CA ILE A 149 -5.26 -15.14 -8.80
C ILE A 149 -5.35 -14.65 -7.34
N PRO A 150 -5.51 -15.56 -6.36
CA PRO A 150 -5.72 -15.19 -4.95
C PRO A 150 -4.60 -14.30 -4.38
N GLN A 151 -3.37 -14.43 -4.88
CA GLN A 151 -2.22 -13.63 -4.46
C GLN A 151 -2.37 -12.12 -4.74
N TYR A 152 -3.33 -11.69 -5.55
CA TYR A 152 -3.61 -10.28 -5.85
C TYR A 152 -4.93 -9.78 -5.22
N GLU A 153 -5.62 -10.61 -4.43
CA GLU A 153 -6.95 -10.31 -3.90
C GLU A 153 -6.97 -9.03 -3.07
N THR A 154 -5.99 -8.82 -2.20
CA THR A 154 -5.91 -7.63 -1.34
C THR A 154 -5.90 -6.32 -2.16
N GLY A 155 -5.15 -6.27 -3.26
CA GLY A 155 -5.06 -5.08 -4.10
C GLY A 155 -6.39 -4.77 -4.78
N PHE A 156 -7.05 -5.79 -5.35
CA PHE A 156 -8.35 -5.61 -6.00
C PHE A 156 -9.46 -5.28 -5.02
N ARG A 157 -9.51 -5.94 -3.85
CA ARG A 157 -10.52 -5.63 -2.82
C ARG A 157 -10.36 -4.21 -2.30
N GLY A 158 -9.14 -3.75 -2.01
CA GLY A 158 -8.92 -2.36 -1.62
C GLY A 158 -9.41 -1.34 -2.66
N VAL A 159 -9.24 -1.64 -3.96
CA VAL A 159 -9.81 -0.83 -5.04
C VAL A 159 -11.33 -0.86 -5.02
N MET A 160 -11.94 -2.04 -4.91
CA MET A 160 -13.40 -2.22 -4.88
C MET A 160 -14.08 -1.59 -3.66
N ASP A 161 -13.44 -1.65 -2.49
CA ASP A 161 -13.94 -1.06 -1.25
C ASP A 161 -13.97 0.46 -1.39
N LYS A 162 -12.86 1.07 -1.85
CA LYS A 162 -12.82 2.52 -2.12
C LYS A 162 -13.84 2.95 -3.17
N LEU A 163 -14.05 2.16 -4.22
CA LEU A 163 -15.06 2.45 -5.24
C LEU A 163 -16.50 2.17 -4.78
N SER A 164 -16.68 1.39 -3.71
CA SER A 164 -18.00 1.24 -3.09
C SER A 164 -18.39 2.50 -2.33
N ASP A 165 -17.43 3.15 -1.69
CA ASP A 165 -17.63 4.40 -0.93
C ASP A 165 -17.62 5.63 -1.85
N GLU A 166 -16.70 5.67 -2.82
CA GLU A 166 -16.50 6.77 -3.77
C GLU A 166 -16.45 6.23 -5.22
N PRO A 167 -17.60 5.96 -5.86
CA PRO A 167 -17.66 5.34 -7.19
C PRO A 167 -16.93 6.09 -8.31
N THR A 168 -16.74 7.40 -8.14
CA THR A 168 -16.06 8.29 -9.09
C THR A 168 -14.57 8.45 -8.81
N TYR A 169 -14.03 7.82 -7.76
CA TYR A 169 -12.61 7.89 -7.44
C TYR A 169 -11.76 7.38 -8.61
N ASN A 170 -10.73 8.14 -8.98
CA ASN A 170 -9.89 7.84 -10.13
C ASN A 170 -8.55 7.25 -9.70
N TYR A 171 -8.40 5.95 -9.92
CA TYR A 171 -7.11 5.25 -9.83
C TYR A 171 -6.30 5.52 -11.11
N SER A 172 -5.64 6.66 -11.18
CA SER A 172 -4.74 7.02 -12.28
C SER A 172 -3.50 6.12 -12.33
N GLU A 173 -2.77 6.20 -13.45
CA GLU A 173 -1.42 5.64 -13.52
C GLU A 173 -0.55 6.27 -12.43
N SER A 174 0.18 5.42 -11.70
CA SER A 174 1.06 5.86 -10.62
C SER A 174 2.47 6.10 -11.13
N SER A 175 3.13 7.09 -10.55
CA SER A 175 4.51 7.43 -10.86
C SER A 175 5.50 6.57 -10.06
N ILE A 176 6.78 6.62 -10.46
CA ILE A 176 7.87 6.04 -9.64
C ILE A 176 7.97 6.72 -8.28
N VAL A 177 7.61 8.01 -8.18
CA VAL A 177 7.61 8.75 -6.92
C VAL A 177 6.56 8.15 -5.99
N ASP A 178 5.34 7.92 -6.45
CA ASP A 178 4.26 7.31 -5.67
C ASP A 178 4.67 5.93 -5.13
N TYR A 179 5.34 5.13 -5.97
CA TYR A 179 5.85 3.82 -5.58
C TYR A 179 6.91 3.93 -4.48
N LEU A 180 7.89 4.83 -4.64
CA LEU A 180 8.95 5.05 -3.66
C LEU A 180 8.40 5.62 -2.35
N GLU A 181 7.40 6.50 -2.40
CA GLU A 181 6.73 7.03 -1.21
C GLU A 181 5.98 5.95 -0.44
N LYS A 182 5.26 5.06 -1.14
CA LYS A 182 4.64 3.89 -0.50
C LYS A 182 5.68 2.99 0.15
N LEU A 183 6.76 2.66 -0.57
CA LEU A 183 7.82 1.82 -0.04
C LEU A 183 8.48 2.46 1.21
N ARG A 184 8.74 3.77 1.16
CA ARG A 184 9.24 4.54 2.30
C ARG A 184 8.28 4.47 3.49
N GLY A 185 6.98 4.62 3.25
CA GLY A 185 5.94 4.51 4.29
C GLY A 185 5.87 3.12 4.92
N GLU A 186 5.87 2.06 4.10
CA GLU A 186 5.87 0.67 4.56
C GLU A 186 7.12 0.34 5.40
N LEU A 187 8.29 0.81 4.97
CA LEU A 187 9.53 0.63 5.71
C LEU A 187 9.54 1.43 7.02
N ALA A 188 9.08 2.69 7.00
CA ALA A 188 8.95 3.51 8.20
C ALA A 188 8.02 2.87 9.23
N ALA A 189 6.86 2.37 8.80
CA ALA A 189 5.91 1.68 9.67
C ALA A 189 6.53 0.43 10.29
N LYS A 190 7.24 -0.38 9.49
CA LYS A 190 7.96 -1.55 9.98
C LYS A 190 9.02 -1.19 11.02
N ILE A 191 9.86 -0.20 10.73
CA ILE A 191 10.87 0.30 11.67
C ILE A 191 10.20 0.75 12.96
N ARG A 192 9.13 1.55 12.86
CA ARG A 192 8.40 2.02 14.03
C ARG A 192 7.89 0.87 14.90
N ASP A 193 7.33 -0.16 14.29
CA ASP A 193 6.85 -1.34 15.01
C ASP A 193 8.00 -2.11 15.68
N ASP A 194 9.16 -2.23 15.03
CA ASP A 194 10.35 -2.80 15.65
C ASP A 194 10.84 -1.95 16.84
N LEU A 195 10.78 -0.60 16.74
CA LEU A 195 11.12 0.33 17.83
C LEU A 195 10.12 0.28 19.01
N LYS A 196 8.87 -0.14 18.77
CA LYS A 196 7.93 -0.41 19.87
C LYS A 196 8.37 -1.62 20.70
N GLY A 197 9.08 -2.58 20.11
CA GLY A 197 9.56 -3.79 20.79
C GLY A 197 10.77 -3.60 21.72
N ILE A 198 11.61 -2.57 21.50
CA ILE A 198 12.82 -2.35 22.31
C ILE A 198 12.52 -1.62 23.63
N ARG A 199 13.49 -1.51 24.56
CA ARG A 199 13.26 -0.77 25.82
C ARG A 199 13.33 0.75 25.62
N PRO A 200 12.58 1.57 26.39
CA PRO A 200 12.72 3.04 26.36
C PRO A 200 14.14 3.48 26.75
N SER A 201 14.56 3.02 27.92
CA SER A 201 15.86 3.27 28.53
C SER A 201 16.45 1.96 29.08
N ALA A 202 17.76 1.94 29.32
CA ALA A 202 18.58 0.84 29.83
C ALA A 202 19.09 -0.23 28.81
N THR A 203 20.41 -0.49 28.91
CA THR A 203 21.28 -1.40 28.13
C THR A 203 21.54 -1.00 26.66
N GLY A 204 22.54 -1.64 26.02
CA GLY A 204 23.14 -1.22 24.75
C GLY A 204 22.22 -1.14 23.53
N ILE A 205 20.97 -1.62 23.61
CA ILE A 205 19.94 -1.45 22.58
C ILE A 205 18.66 -0.91 23.24
N SER A 206 18.44 0.39 23.12
CA SER A 206 17.26 1.10 23.63
C SER A 206 16.82 2.20 22.66
N PHE A 207 15.60 2.73 22.82
CA PHE A 207 15.13 3.84 22.01
C PHE A 207 15.99 5.09 22.20
N GLU A 208 16.36 5.39 23.45
CA GLU A 208 17.38 6.40 23.77
C GLU A 208 18.71 6.19 23.03
N SER A 209 19.21 4.95 22.96
CA SER A 209 20.48 4.65 22.24
C SER A 209 20.38 4.94 20.74
N ILE A 210 19.19 4.74 20.16
CA ILE A 210 18.92 5.09 18.76
C ILE A 210 18.87 6.60 18.59
N CYS A 211 18.19 7.34 19.48
CA CYS A 211 18.21 8.80 19.45
C CYS A 211 19.63 9.37 19.60
N VAL A 212 20.46 8.81 20.48
CA VAL A 212 21.88 9.17 20.61
C VAL A 212 22.61 8.97 19.29
N ARG A 213 22.43 7.81 18.64
CA ARG A 213 23.05 7.54 17.34
C ARG A 213 22.64 8.54 16.26
N LEU A 214 21.37 8.93 16.22
CA LEU A 214 20.88 9.95 15.31
C LEU A 214 21.52 11.32 15.58
N LEU A 215 21.60 11.72 16.85
CA LEU A 215 22.26 12.97 17.27
C LEU A 215 23.75 12.97 16.87
N GLU A 216 24.46 11.88 17.12
CA GLU A 216 25.87 11.70 16.73
C GLU A 216 26.06 11.77 15.20
N SER A 217 25.16 11.15 14.43
CA SER A 217 25.20 11.24 12.97
C SER A 217 24.98 12.66 12.44
N ALA A 218 24.31 13.52 13.22
CA ALA A 218 24.10 14.93 12.92
C ALA A 218 25.22 15.85 13.47
N GLY A 219 26.31 15.28 13.97
CA GLY A 219 27.50 15.99 14.48
C GLY A 219 27.42 16.39 15.96
N TYR A 220 26.40 15.95 16.70
CA TYR A 220 26.32 16.26 18.13
C TYR A 220 27.10 15.24 18.98
N SER A 221 27.75 15.73 20.03
CA SER A 221 28.37 14.91 21.08
C SER A 221 27.57 15.00 22.37
N ILE A 222 27.34 13.86 23.05
CA ILE A 222 26.62 13.84 24.33
C ILE A 222 27.55 14.25 25.46
N VAL A 223 27.29 15.38 26.11
CA VAL A 223 28.10 15.87 27.24
C VAL A 223 27.50 15.50 28.61
N ARG A 224 26.17 15.40 28.71
CA ARG A 224 25.47 14.97 29.93
C ARG A 224 24.28 14.08 29.60
N ARG A 225 23.94 13.19 30.53
CA ARG A 225 22.76 12.31 30.48
C ARG A 225 21.93 12.49 31.75
N ASN A 226 20.62 12.25 31.66
CA ASN A 226 19.67 12.26 32.80
C ASN A 226 19.75 13.55 33.63
N CYS A 227 19.49 14.68 32.98
CA CYS A 227 19.53 16.00 33.60
C CYS A 227 18.17 16.36 34.19
N TYR A 228 18.02 16.21 35.51
CA TYR A 228 16.82 16.60 36.25
C TYR A 228 17.14 17.74 37.22
N ASP A 229 16.33 18.80 37.22
CA ASP A 229 16.58 20.02 38.02
C ASP A 229 15.83 20.07 39.36
N SER A 230 15.01 19.06 39.68
CA SER A 230 14.16 19.02 40.88
C SER A 230 13.06 20.10 40.97
N GLU A 231 12.92 20.94 39.94
CA GLU A 231 11.88 21.97 39.79
C GLU A 231 10.91 21.64 38.64
N GLY A 232 11.08 20.48 38.00
CA GLY A 232 10.22 19.96 36.95
C GLY A 232 10.84 19.99 35.55
N GLY A 233 12.06 20.50 35.41
CA GLY A 233 12.87 20.35 34.22
C GLY A 233 13.51 18.96 34.15
N ASP A 234 13.46 18.38 32.96
CA ASP A 234 14.04 17.08 32.66
C ASP A 234 14.58 17.10 31.21
N ALA A 235 15.74 16.49 31.01
CA ALA A 235 16.31 16.24 29.71
C ALA A 235 17.13 14.96 29.76
N ASP A 236 16.83 14.01 28.88
CA ASP A 236 17.59 12.77 28.78
C ASP A 236 19.03 13.03 28.34
N PHE A 237 19.24 14.03 27.47
CA PHE A 237 20.57 14.42 26.98
C PHE A 237 20.79 15.93 26.97
N VAL A 238 22.03 16.32 27.27
CA VAL A 238 22.58 17.62 26.84
C VAL A 238 23.72 17.33 25.89
N CYS A 239 23.63 17.93 24.71
CA CYS A 239 24.53 17.69 23.59
C CYS A 239 25.26 18.97 23.22
N THR A 240 26.46 18.85 22.67
CA THR A 240 27.18 19.96 22.05
C THR A 240 27.50 19.65 20.60
N ARG A 241 27.58 20.67 19.76
CA ARG A 241 28.12 20.57 18.39
C ARG A 241 28.98 21.78 18.12
N SER A 242 30.12 21.57 17.47
CA SER A 242 30.99 22.66 17.05
C SER A 242 30.28 23.51 15.98
N ARG A 243 30.20 24.82 16.17
CA ARG A 243 29.64 25.71 15.15
C ARG A 243 30.55 25.79 13.90
N ALA A 244 31.85 25.58 14.10
CA ALA A 244 32.83 25.58 13.02
C ALA A 244 32.65 24.40 12.04
N GLU A 245 31.99 23.31 12.46
CA GLU A 245 31.66 22.18 11.58
C GLU A 245 30.52 22.52 10.61
N VAL A 246 29.66 23.48 10.96
CA VAL A 246 28.56 23.94 10.12
C VAL A 246 28.99 25.13 9.27
N SER A 247 29.75 26.08 9.85
CA SER A 247 30.19 27.30 9.18
C SER A 247 31.59 27.71 9.65
N PRO A 248 32.55 27.94 8.73
CA PRO A 248 33.90 28.37 9.10
C PRO A 248 33.97 29.78 9.69
N PHE A 249 32.88 30.54 9.67
CA PHE A 249 32.79 31.88 10.24
C PHE A 249 32.22 31.91 11.66
N GLU A 250 31.85 30.76 12.22
CA GLU A 250 31.32 30.64 13.57
C GLU A 250 32.30 29.90 14.48
N LEU A 251 32.53 30.47 15.66
CA LEU A 251 33.39 29.90 16.71
C LEU A 251 32.53 29.48 17.91
N GLY A 252 33.00 28.46 18.64
CA GLY A 252 32.34 27.94 19.84
C GLY A 252 31.40 26.77 19.57
N GLU A 253 30.61 26.42 20.58
CA GLU A 253 29.71 25.27 20.56
C GLU A 253 28.25 25.72 20.62
N SER A 254 27.36 24.98 19.96
CA SER A 254 25.92 25.03 20.20
C SER A 254 25.54 23.96 21.22
N LEU A 255 24.78 24.34 22.24
CA LEU A 255 24.22 23.42 23.23
C LEU A 255 22.79 23.03 22.83
N LEU A 256 22.44 21.75 22.96
CA LEU A 256 21.11 21.22 22.67
C LEU A 256 20.63 20.36 23.84
N CYS A 257 19.49 20.72 24.43
CA CYS A 257 18.81 19.92 25.45
C CYS A 257 17.76 19.03 24.76
N VAL A 258 17.82 17.71 24.99
CA VAL A 258 16.95 16.74 24.31
C VAL A 258 16.18 15.92 25.33
N GLN A 259 14.85 15.87 25.19
CA GLN A 259 13.99 14.91 25.87
C GLN A 259 13.50 13.85 24.87
N VAL A 260 13.63 12.59 25.23
CA VAL A 260 13.18 11.42 24.49
C VAL A 260 11.95 10.81 25.18
N LYS A 261 10.89 10.52 24.42
CA LYS A 261 9.70 9.85 24.92
C LYS A 261 9.31 8.66 24.05
N LYS A 262 9.34 7.45 24.61
CA LYS A 262 8.88 6.24 23.92
C LYS A 262 7.43 5.88 24.32
N HIS A 263 6.47 6.26 23.50
CA HIS A 263 5.06 5.87 23.65
C HIS A 263 4.32 6.00 22.30
N GLU A 264 3.07 5.52 22.27
CA GLU A 264 2.17 5.61 21.12
C GLU A 264 1.12 6.72 21.33
N GLY A 265 0.50 7.17 20.24
CA GLY A 265 -0.53 8.21 20.29
C GLY A 265 0.07 9.60 20.26
N THR A 266 -0.33 10.46 21.20
CA THR A 266 0.00 11.89 21.16
C THR A 266 0.83 12.31 22.36
N THR A 267 1.95 12.97 22.11
CA THR A 267 2.79 13.57 23.16
C THR A 267 2.23 14.92 23.59
N GLY A 268 1.98 15.08 24.88
CA GLY A 268 1.48 16.33 25.44
C GLY A 268 2.57 17.34 25.82
N LYS A 269 2.13 18.56 26.16
CA LYS A 269 3.02 19.70 26.48
C LYS A 269 4.05 19.47 27.58
N HIS A 270 3.80 18.53 28.49
CA HIS A 270 4.69 18.29 29.62
C HIS A 270 6.13 17.98 29.19
N ALA A 271 6.31 17.22 28.10
CA ALA A 271 7.66 16.92 27.58
C ALA A 271 8.39 18.18 27.10
N VAL A 272 7.66 19.17 26.57
CA VAL A 272 8.20 20.45 26.12
C VAL A 272 8.54 21.33 27.33
N GLU A 273 7.66 21.38 28.32
CA GLU A 273 7.87 22.12 29.58
C GLU A 273 9.10 21.61 30.35
N GLN A 274 9.34 20.30 30.35
CA GLN A 274 10.54 19.67 30.92
C GLN A 274 11.83 20.21 30.28
N VAL A 275 11.88 20.29 28.95
CA VAL A 275 13.06 20.83 28.23
C VAL A 275 13.25 22.32 28.52
N ILE A 276 12.16 23.10 28.56
CA ILE A 276 12.21 24.52 28.91
C ILE A 276 12.82 24.73 30.29
N GLY A 277 12.48 23.87 31.27
CA GLY A 277 13.07 23.90 32.61
C GLY A 277 14.59 23.81 32.56
N ILE A 278 15.12 22.79 31.88
CA ILE A 278 16.57 22.59 31.75
C ILE A 278 17.26 23.72 30.98
N MET A 279 16.61 24.28 29.95
CA MET A 279 17.17 25.40 29.19
C MET A 279 17.36 26.66 30.05
N LYS A 280 16.56 26.89 31.10
CA LYS A 280 16.75 28.04 32.01
C LYS A 280 18.11 28.00 32.71
N SER A 281 18.60 26.82 33.04
CA SER A 281 19.93 26.61 33.63
C SER A 281 21.07 26.56 32.60
N ASN A 282 20.75 26.57 31.30
CA ASN A 282 21.71 26.53 30.19
C ASN A 282 21.41 27.66 29.19
N PRO A 283 21.75 28.92 29.54
CA PRO A 283 21.44 30.07 28.70
C PRO A 283 22.03 29.93 27.29
N GLY A 284 21.18 30.08 26.27
CA GLY A 284 21.57 29.96 24.86
C GLY A 284 21.61 28.52 24.32
N ALA A 285 21.17 27.53 25.10
CA ALA A 285 20.91 26.19 24.57
C ALA A 285 19.61 26.16 23.75
N ASP A 286 19.62 25.39 22.67
CA ASP A 286 18.43 25.00 21.92
C ASP A 286 17.72 23.82 22.62
N GLY A 287 16.45 23.60 22.29
CA GLY A 287 15.64 22.51 22.85
C GLY A 287 15.10 21.58 21.78
N CYS A 288 15.02 20.29 22.08
CA CYS A 288 14.38 19.29 21.22
C CYS A 288 13.61 18.24 22.03
N VAL A 289 12.44 17.84 21.53
CA VAL A 289 11.70 16.68 22.03
C VAL A 289 11.60 15.65 20.90
N MET A 290 12.13 14.45 21.15
CA MET A 290 12.04 13.30 20.24
C MET A 290 11.06 12.28 20.80
N ALA A 291 10.00 11.97 20.07
CA ALA A 291 8.99 11.01 20.51
C ALA A 291 8.76 9.91 19.47
N LEU A 292 8.50 8.67 19.92
CA LEU A 292 8.00 7.61 19.04
C LEU A 292 6.50 7.79 18.69
N ALA A 293 5.84 8.74 19.35
CA ALA A 293 4.43 9.11 19.20
C ALA A 293 4.09 9.57 17.76
N ASP A 294 2.82 9.44 17.39
CA ASP A 294 2.29 9.82 16.08
C ASP A 294 2.28 11.34 15.88
N SER A 295 2.00 12.07 16.96
CA SER A 295 1.86 13.51 16.92
C SER A 295 2.15 14.16 18.28
N PHE A 296 2.21 15.49 18.26
CA PHE A 296 2.16 16.34 19.44
C PHE A 296 0.81 17.03 19.50
N ASP A 297 0.27 17.26 20.70
CA ASP A 297 -0.98 18.01 20.85
C ASP A 297 -0.80 19.50 20.52
N GLY A 298 -1.92 20.22 20.34
CA GLY A 298 -1.88 21.64 19.95
C GLY A 298 -1.20 22.53 20.99
N ASP A 299 -1.33 22.21 22.28
CA ASP A 299 -0.66 22.94 23.35
C ASP A 299 0.87 22.75 23.28
N ALA A 300 1.34 21.52 23.08
CA ALA A 300 2.75 21.19 22.94
C ALA A 300 3.38 21.92 21.74
N ILE A 301 2.68 21.93 20.60
CA ILE A 301 3.12 22.64 19.39
C ILE A 301 3.23 24.15 19.68
N ALA A 302 2.19 24.76 20.23
CA ALA A 302 2.18 26.20 20.52
C ALA A 302 3.28 26.61 21.51
N ILE A 303 3.52 25.81 22.54
CA ILE A 303 4.60 26.07 23.52
C ILE A 303 5.97 25.88 22.87
N ALA A 304 6.14 24.85 22.03
CA ALA A 304 7.40 24.59 21.36
C ALA A 304 7.76 25.72 20.38
N GLU A 305 6.82 26.16 19.55
CA GLU A 305 7.00 27.29 18.63
C GLU A 305 7.39 28.58 19.36
N LYS A 306 6.69 28.89 20.46
CA LYS A 306 6.96 30.08 21.28
C LYS A 306 8.38 30.09 21.86
N ASN A 307 8.95 28.91 22.14
CA ASN A 307 10.24 28.78 22.81
C ASN A 307 11.36 28.26 21.88
N GLY A 308 11.09 28.13 20.57
CA GLY A 308 12.08 27.65 19.60
C GLY A 308 12.50 26.19 19.81
N ILE A 309 11.59 25.33 20.29
CA ILE A 309 11.87 23.92 20.56
C ILE A 309 11.53 23.08 19.33
N CYS A 310 12.48 22.23 18.91
CA CYS A 310 12.29 21.30 17.81
C CYS A 310 11.49 20.06 18.26
N LEU A 311 10.38 19.76 17.58
CA LEU A 311 9.58 18.56 17.83
C LEU A 311 9.83 17.51 16.75
N ILE A 312 10.23 16.30 17.16
CA ILE A 312 10.50 15.17 16.27
C ILE A 312 9.52 14.04 16.60
N THR A 313 8.59 13.77 15.67
CA THR A 313 7.62 12.66 15.79
C THR A 313 8.23 11.31 15.43
N GLY A 314 7.51 10.23 15.71
CA GLY A 314 7.99 8.88 15.42
C GLY A 314 8.23 8.65 13.93
N ASP A 315 7.42 9.25 13.05
CA ASP A 315 7.62 9.20 11.60
C ASP A 315 8.94 9.87 11.21
N LEU A 316 9.26 11.02 11.81
CA LEU A 316 10.52 11.72 11.55
C LEU A 316 11.72 10.98 12.12
N VAL A 317 11.60 10.37 13.31
CA VAL A 317 12.64 9.48 13.87
C VAL A 317 12.92 8.32 12.90
N CYS A 318 11.88 7.66 12.41
CA CYS A 318 12.03 6.55 11.46
C CYS A 318 12.63 7.04 10.13
N GLY A 319 12.25 8.22 9.66
CA GLY A 319 12.83 8.87 8.48
C GLY A 319 14.33 9.13 8.61
N LEU A 320 14.75 9.70 9.75
CA LEU A 320 16.15 9.96 10.06
C LEU A 320 16.96 8.66 10.17
N LEU A 321 16.39 7.64 10.81
CA LEU A 321 17.04 6.33 10.94
C LEU A 321 17.22 5.65 9.58
N MET A 322 16.22 5.72 8.69
CA MET A 322 16.38 5.22 7.32
C MET A 322 17.50 5.94 6.58
N ALA A 323 17.61 7.27 6.72
CA ALA A 323 18.68 8.04 6.10
C ALA A 323 20.08 7.68 6.66
N GLU A 324 20.18 7.45 7.98
CA GLU A 324 21.42 6.99 8.61
C GLU A 324 21.82 5.60 8.09
N LEU A 325 20.87 4.66 8.03
CA LEU A 325 21.12 3.32 7.50
C LEU A 325 21.59 3.33 6.04
N VAL A 326 21.02 4.20 5.20
CA VAL A 326 21.41 4.32 3.79
C VAL A 326 22.78 5.00 3.65
N SER A 327 23.07 6.04 4.41
CA SER A 327 24.36 6.74 4.36
C SER A 327 25.51 5.91 4.97
N GLY A 328 25.21 5.03 5.92
CA GLY A 328 26.15 4.08 6.52
C GLY A 328 26.49 2.87 5.64
N LEU A 329 25.72 2.61 4.57
CA LEU A 329 26.04 1.56 3.60
C LEU A 329 27.27 1.97 2.78
N LYS A 330 28.44 1.52 3.22
CA LYS A 330 29.61 1.46 2.34
C LYS A 330 29.26 0.50 1.20
N VAL A 331 29.07 1.05 -0.01
CA VAL A 331 28.98 0.25 -1.23
C VAL A 331 30.31 -0.49 -1.38
N THR A 332 30.33 -1.74 -0.94
CA THR A 332 31.42 -2.66 -1.22
C THR A 332 31.18 -3.13 -2.65
N ALA A 333 32.00 -2.60 -3.57
CA ALA A 333 32.00 -2.99 -4.97
C ALA A 333 32.53 -4.42 -5.16
#